data_AF-A0A835PYN8-F1
#
_entry.id   AF-A0A835PYN8-F1
#
_cell.length_a   1.000
_cell.length_b   1.000
_cell.length_c   1.000
_cell.angle_alpha   90.00
_cell.angle_beta   90.00
_cell.angle_gamma   90.00
#
_symmetry.space_group_name_H-M   'P 1'
#
loop_
_entity.id
_entity.type
_entity.pdbx_description
1 polymer ?
#
loop_
_entity_poly.entity_id
_entity_poly.type
_entity_poly.pdbx_seq_one_letter_code
_entity_poly.pdbx_strand_id
1 'polypeptide(L)'
;MVLNAEDDDKMRQLDLFLSIGLDKRTAENALVNPKVSSNLAAVIKEALVVDGCSKAVGNLLYMVATKFPSNAIKHRPKLLEYVVLSKIKTPAQLEAAFTFFTNVGSEDYQLKEFEQACGVGVVVSLEEVHAAVTEVLKENMNIILEQRYRINVGNLCGQVRKREPWADAKTVKDVIDESLRGILGERTADDDAKALKKKKEKPAQVEDKTNSAHTLVTPSEEELNPFSIFPQPEENSKLRVLSSMR
;
A
#
# COMPACT_ATOMS: atom_id res chain seq x y z
N MET A 1 -40.06 9.35 -24.27
CA MET A 1 -38.74 8.70 -24.28
C MET A 1 -37.71 9.78 -23.98
N VAL A 2 -37.37 9.96 -22.70
CA VAL A 2 -36.30 10.87 -22.25
C VAL A 2 -35.36 10.05 -21.36
N LEU A 3 -34.98 8.89 -21.86
CA LEU A 3 -33.71 8.28 -21.51
C LEU A 3 -32.80 8.64 -22.69
N ASN A 4 -31.51 8.81 -22.45
CA ASN A 4 -30.42 8.38 -23.35
C ASN A 4 -29.30 9.39 -23.59
N ALA A 5 -29.43 10.71 -23.43
CA ALA A 5 -28.27 11.59 -23.71
C ALA A 5 -27.14 11.45 -22.66
N GLU A 6 -27.50 11.45 -21.38
CA GLU A 6 -26.53 11.28 -20.29
C GLU A 6 -26.05 9.83 -20.14
N ASP A 7 -26.93 8.87 -20.43
CA ASP A 7 -26.59 7.44 -20.39
C ASP A 7 -25.70 7.05 -21.58
N ASP A 8 -25.92 7.61 -22.77
CA ASP A 8 -25.04 7.42 -23.93
C ASP A 8 -23.65 8.02 -23.68
N ASP A 9 -23.55 9.18 -23.02
CA ASP A 9 -22.25 9.77 -22.69
C ASP A 9 -21.48 8.90 -21.67
N LYS A 10 -22.18 8.40 -20.65
CA LYS A 10 -21.59 7.46 -19.68
C LYS A 10 -21.14 6.16 -20.33
N MET A 11 -21.90 5.62 -21.29
CA MET A 11 -21.50 4.43 -22.05
C MET A 11 -20.24 4.71 -22.88
N ARG A 12 -20.17 5.85 -23.58
CA ARG A 12 -18.97 6.23 -24.35
C ARG A 12 -17.74 6.41 -23.46
N GLN A 13 -17.91 7.02 -22.29
CA GLN A 13 -16.82 7.17 -21.33
C GLN A 13 -16.38 5.81 -20.76
N LEU A 14 -17.33 4.90 -20.49
CA LEU A 14 -17.03 3.55 -20.06
C LEU A 14 -16.18 2.82 -21.12
N ASP A 15 -16.61 2.86 -22.39
CA ASP A 15 -15.90 2.22 -23.49
C ASP A 15 -14.49 2.81 -23.66
N LEU A 16 -14.34 4.13 -23.52
CA LEU A 16 -13.05 4.82 -23.54
C LEU A 16 -12.12 4.39 -22.38
N PHE A 17 -12.67 4.18 -21.18
CA PHE A 17 -11.89 3.74 -20.04
C PHE A 17 -11.50 2.26 -20.15
N LEU A 18 -12.37 1.44 -20.74
CA LEU A 18 -12.07 0.04 -21.04
C LEU A 18 -11.04 -0.09 -22.17
N SER A 19 -11.05 0.79 -23.18
CA SER A 19 -10.11 0.73 -24.31
C SER A 19 -8.65 0.96 -23.92
N ILE A 20 -8.42 1.75 -22.85
CA ILE A 20 -7.08 1.92 -22.26
C ILE A 20 -6.67 0.75 -21.34
N GLY A 21 -7.50 -0.28 -21.22
CA GLY A 21 -7.19 -1.51 -20.46
C GLY A 21 -7.46 -1.43 -18.96
N LEU A 22 -8.33 -0.51 -18.50
CA LEU A 22 -8.79 -0.51 -17.12
C LEU A 22 -9.73 -1.70 -16.87
N ASP A 23 -9.63 -2.27 -15.67
CA ASP A 23 -10.58 -3.28 -15.23
C ASP A 23 -11.99 -2.68 -15.11
N LYS A 24 -13.01 -3.45 -15.50
CA LYS A 24 -14.42 -3.01 -15.51
C LYS A 24 -14.85 -2.33 -14.21
N ARG A 25 -14.49 -2.91 -13.06
CA ARG A 25 -14.76 -2.34 -11.74
C ARG A 25 -14.14 -0.96 -11.55
N THR A 26 -12.91 -0.75 -12.01
CA THR A 26 -12.20 0.53 -11.88
C THR A 26 -12.81 1.58 -12.81
N ALA A 27 -13.14 1.19 -14.04
CA ALA A 27 -13.80 2.07 -15.01
C ALA A 27 -15.18 2.53 -14.52
N GLU A 28 -16.00 1.59 -14.00
CA GLU A 28 -17.30 1.92 -13.40
C GLU A 28 -17.15 2.85 -12.19
N ASN A 29 -16.20 2.59 -11.30
CA ASN A 29 -15.92 3.48 -10.16
C ASN A 29 -15.46 4.88 -10.60
N ALA A 30 -14.72 5.00 -11.70
CA ALA A 30 -14.29 6.28 -12.23
C ALA A 30 -15.47 7.11 -12.76
N LEU A 31 -16.49 6.46 -13.33
CA LEU A 31 -17.72 7.12 -13.80
C LEU A 31 -18.61 7.64 -12.66
N VAL A 32 -18.54 7.00 -11.48
CA VAL A 32 -19.28 7.47 -10.30
C VAL A 32 -18.80 8.86 -9.86
N ASN A 33 -17.54 9.22 -10.13
CA ASN A 33 -16.98 10.52 -9.77
C ASN A 33 -16.82 11.41 -11.01
N PRO A 34 -17.67 12.45 -11.20
CA PRO A 34 -17.61 13.34 -12.36
C PRO A 34 -16.26 14.05 -12.55
N LYS A 35 -15.55 14.32 -11.44
CA LYS A 35 -14.23 14.96 -11.49
C LYS A 35 -13.17 13.99 -12.02
N VAL A 36 -13.20 12.74 -11.55
CA VAL A 36 -12.24 11.71 -11.98
C VAL A 36 -12.50 11.32 -13.43
N SER A 37 -13.76 11.11 -13.82
CA SER A 37 -14.12 10.78 -15.21
C SER A 37 -13.72 11.89 -16.18
N SER A 38 -14.02 13.15 -15.87
CA SER A 38 -13.59 14.30 -16.70
C SER A 38 -12.07 14.42 -16.79
N ASN A 39 -11.36 14.29 -15.67
CA ASN A 39 -9.90 14.30 -15.64
C ASN A 39 -9.29 13.15 -16.44
N LEU A 40 -9.85 11.94 -16.32
CA LEU A 40 -9.37 10.76 -17.02
C LEU A 40 -9.60 10.89 -18.53
N ALA A 41 -10.78 11.36 -18.95
CA ALA A 41 -11.05 11.65 -20.35
C ALA A 41 -10.09 12.71 -20.92
N ALA A 42 -9.76 13.76 -20.15
CA ALA A 42 -8.76 14.75 -20.54
C ALA A 42 -7.36 14.13 -20.68
N VAL A 43 -6.94 13.31 -19.71
CA VAL A 43 -5.66 12.60 -19.73
C VAL A 43 -5.55 11.67 -20.96
N ILE A 44 -6.60 10.93 -21.29
CA ILE A 44 -6.59 10.02 -22.45
C ILE A 44 -6.44 10.79 -23.76
N LYS A 45 -7.13 11.93 -23.88
CA LYS A 45 -7.01 12.83 -25.05
C LYS A 45 -5.63 13.47 -25.13
N GLU A 46 -5.09 13.97 -24.02
CA GLU A 46 -3.75 14.56 -23.96
C GLU A 46 -2.64 13.55 -24.25
N ALA A 47 -2.81 12.30 -23.81
CA ALA A 47 -1.89 11.21 -24.08
C ALA A 47 -2.00 10.66 -25.52
N LEU A 48 -3.00 11.08 -26.30
CA LEU A 48 -3.27 10.61 -27.67
C LEU A 48 -3.45 9.08 -27.75
N VAL A 49 -4.04 8.48 -26.70
CA VAL A 49 -4.30 7.02 -26.58
C VAL A 49 -5.79 6.69 -26.67
N VAL A 50 -6.54 7.49 -27.43
CA VAL A 50 -7.99 7.30 -27.63
C VAL A 50 -8.29 5.95 -28.28
N ASP A 51 -7.39 5.49 -29.15
CA ASP A 51 -7.48 4.18 -29.83
C ASP A 51 -7.10 2.99 -28.94
N GLY A 52 -6.76 3.26 -27.67
CA GLY A 52 -6.42 2.26 -26.66
C GLY A 52 -4.93 2.17 -26.35
N CYS A 53 -4.60 1.47 -25.27
CA CYS A 53 -3.23 1.22 -24.84
C CYS A 53 -3.12 -0.06 -24.01
N SER A 54 -1.90 -0.43 -23.61
CA SER A 54 -1.71 -1.60 -22.74
C SER A 54 -2.30 -1.34 -21.35
N LYS A 55 -2.79 -2.40 -20.68
CA LYS A 55 -3.28 -2.33 -19.30
C LYS A 55 -2.29 -1.66 -18.33
N ALA A 56 -0.99 -1.88 -18.53
CA ALA A 56 0.05 -1.24 -17.72
C ALA A 56 0.05 0.29 -17.88
N VAL A 57 0.00 0.76 -19.12
CA VAL A 57 -0.07 2.20 -19.44
C VAL A 57 -1.39 2.79 -18.94
N GLY A 58 -2.53 2.13 -19.20
CA GLY A 58 -3.84 2.59 -18.72
C GLY A 58 -3.92 2.77 -17.21
N ASN A 59 -3.37 1.83 -16.44
CA ASN A 59 -3.30 1.95 -14.99
C ASN A 59 -2.48 3.17 -14.53
N LEU A 60 -1.37 3.48 -15.20
CA LEU A 60 -0.57 4.67 -14.91
C LEU A 60 -1.31 5.95 -15.30
N LEU A 61 -2.01 5.97 -16.44
CA LEU A 61 -2.85 7.11 -16.86
C LEU A 61 -3.96 7.38 -15.84
N TYR A 62 -4.58 6.33 -15.30
CA TYR A 62 -5.57 6.45 -14.22
C TYR A 62 -4.97 7.06 -12.95
N MET A 63 -3.73 6.69 -12.60
CA MET A 63 -3.01 7.32 -11.49
C MET A 63 -2.75 8.81 -11.76
N VAL A 64 -2.36 9.18 -12.98
CA VAL A 64 -2.20 10.61 -13.36
C VAL A 64 -3.52 11.35 -13.22
N ALA A 65 -4.62 10.81 -13.72
CA ALA A 65 -5.92 11.47 -13.65
C ALA A 65 -6.41 11.74 -12.21
N THR A 66 -6.02 10.89 -11.26
CA THR A 66 -6.48 10.93 -9.87
C THR A 66 -5.54 11.67 -8.92
N LYS A 67 -4.23 11.63 -9.17
CA LYS A 67 -3.21 12.13 -8.23
C LYS A 67 -2.35 13.28 -8.75
N PHE A 68 -2.44 13.63 -10.03
CA PHE A 68 -1.59 14.68 -10.59
C PHE A 68 -1.83 16.02 -9.88
N PRO A 69 -0.76 16.73 -9.47
CA PRO A 69 -0.89 17.93 -8.66
C PRO A 69 -1.49 19.10 -9.45
N SER A 70 -2.48 19.77 -8.87
CA SER A 70 -3.25 20.82 -9.55
C SER A 70 -2.45 22.11 -9.79
N ASN A 71 -1.38 22.34 -9.03
CA ASN A 71 -0.49 23.50 -9.19
C ASN A 71 0.47 23.38 -10.39
N ALA A 72 0.53 22.22 -11.04
CA ALA A 72 1.50 21.90 -12.10
C ALA A 72 0.85 21.37 -13.40
N ILE A 73 -0.45 21.65 -13.62
CA ILE A 73 -1.22 21.11 -14.75
C ILE A 73 -0.54 21.35 -16.10
N LYS A 74 0.20 22.46 -16.25
CA LYS A 74 0.96 22.78 -17.47
C LYS A 74 1.97 21.69 -17.87
N HIS A 75 2.43 20.87 -16.93
CA HIS A 75 3.41 19.81 -17.16
C HIS A 75 2.81 18.43 -17.41
N ARG A 76 1.49 18.27 -17.19
CA ARG A 76 0.81 16.98 -17.35
C ARG A 76 1.03 16.36 -18.74
N PRO A 77 0.91 17.10 -19.87
CA PRO A 77 1.13 16.50 -21.19
C PRO A 77 2.53 15.88 -21.35
N LYS A 78 3.56 16.51 -20.77
CA LYS A 78 4.92 15.99 -20.84
C LYS A 78 5.09 14.70 -20.04
N LEU A 79 4.47 14.61 -18.86
CA LEU A 79 4.45 13.37 -18.08
C LEU A 79 3.75 12.23 -18.84
N LEU A 80 2.63 12.54 -19.50
CA LEU A 80 1.87 11.57 -20.28
C LEU A 80 2.69 11.00 -21.44
N GLU A 81 3.46 11.84 -22.14
CA GLU A 81 4.40 11.39 -23.17
C GLU A 81 5.40 10.35 -22.62
N TYR A 82 5.94 10.56 -21.42
CA TYR A 82 6.87 9.62 -20.78
C TYR A 82 6.20 8.29 -20.42
N VAL A 83 4.93 8.32 -20.00
CA VAL A 83 4.16 7.11 -19.69
C VAL A 83 3.85 6.32 -20.97
N VAL A 84 3.40 7.00 -22.03
CA VAL A 84 3.08 6.36 -23.32
C VAL A 84 4.34 5.79 -23.98
N LEU A 85 5.46 6.52 -23.96
CA LEU A 85 6.76 6.05 -24.44
C LEU A 85 7.40 4.99 -23.52
N SER A 86 6.72 4.57 -22.46
CA SER A 86 7.21 3.60 -21.49
C SER A 86 8.56 3.98 -20.87
N LYS A 87 8.85 5.27 -20.73
CA LYS A 87 10.00 5.77 -19.95
C LYS A 87 9.72 5.70 -18.45
N ILE A 88 8.47 5.96 -18.06
CA ILE A 88 7.94 5.74 -16.72
C ILE A 88 7.05 4.50 -16.77
N LYS A 89 7.48 3.44 -16.10
CA LYS A 89 6.85 2.11 -16.16
C LYS A 89 6.23 1.70 -14.83
N THR A 90 6.70 2.26 -13.72
CA THR A 90 6.29 1.82 -12.39
C THR A 90 5.50 2.90 -11.65
N PRO A 91 4.58 2.51 -10.76
CA PRO A 91 3.89 3.45 -9.87
C PRO A 91 4.86 4.28 -9.03
N ALA A 92 6.01 3.73 -8.62
CA ALA A 92 7.00 4.45 -7.82
C ALA A 92 7.63 5.62 -8.60
N GLN A 93 7.98 5.41 -9.88
CA GLN A 93 8.47 6.47 -10.76
C GLN A 93 7.42 7.56 -10.96
N LEU A 94 6.14 7.16 -11.05
CA LEU A 94 5.04 8.11 -11.22
C LEU A 94 4.77 8.96 -9.96
N GLU A 95 4.82 8.36 -8.77
CA GLU A 95 4.70 9.09 -7.49
C GLU A 95 5.88 10.07 -7.28
N ALA A 96 7.09 9.68 -7.70
CA ALA A 96 8.25 10.57 -7.70
C ALA A 96 8.04 11.75 -8.67
N ALA A 97 7.48 11.49 -9.86
CA ALA A 97 7.11 12.55 -10.80
C ALA A 97 6.06 13.51 -10.22
N PHE A 98 5.04 13.01 -9.52
CA PHE A 98 4.06 13.87 -8.85
C PHE A 98 4.71 14.74 -7.78
N THR A 99 5.64 14.18 -7.01
CA THR A 99 6.37 14.91 -5.97
C THR A 99 7.24 16.01 -6.60
N PHE A 100 7.96 15.69 -7.69
CA PHE A 100 8.76 16.66 -8.44
C PHE A 100 7.88 17.82 -8.94
N PHE A 101 6.76 17.53 -9.61
CA PHE A 101 5.85 18.56 -10.12
C PHE A 101 5.14 19.34 -9.03
N THR A 102 4.87 18.72 -7.88
CA THR A 102 4.30 19.43 -6.73
C THR A 102 5.25 20.53 -6.25
N ASN A 103 6.57 20.26 -6.25
CA ASN A 103 7.61 21.20 -5.83
C ASN A 103 7.88 22.28 -6.89
N VAL A 104 7.92 21.92 -8.17
CA VAL A 104 8.12 22.87 -9.28
C VAL A 104 6.89 23.76 -9.49
N GLY A 105 5.69 23.23 -9.30
CA GLY A 105 4.44 23.93 -9.55
C GLY A 105 4.29 24.32 -11.02
N SER A 106 4.08 25.62 -11.26
CA SER A 106 3.91 26.19 -12.60
C SER A 106 5.18 26.86 -13.14
N GLU A 107 6.34 26.60 -12.55
CA GLU A 107 7.63 27.10 -13.05
C GLU A 107 8.22 26.18 -14.13
N ASP A 108 9.22 26.62 -14.88
CA ASP A 108 9.90 25.75 -15.82
C ASP A 108 10.96 24.91 -15.09
N TYR A 109 11.24 23.72 -15.60
CA TYR A 109 12.17 22.78 -14.96
C TYR A 109 13.16 22.24 -15.97
N GLN A 110 14.30 21.77 -15.47
CA GLN A 110 15.30 21.13 -16.30
C GLN A 110 14.95 19.65 -16.52
N LEU A 111 14.88 19.25 -17.79
CA LEU A 111 14.46 17.88 -18.17
C LEU A 111 15.36 16.80 -17.55
N LYS A 112 16.67 17.06 -17.44
CA LYS A 112 17.62 16.14 -16.81
C LYS A 112 17.34 15.93 -15.32
N GLU A 113 16.97 16.98 -14.60
CA GLU A 113 16.65 16.87 -13.16
C GLU A 113 15.36 16.10 -12.95
N PHE A 114 14.37 16.31 -13.81
CA PHE A 114 13.14 15.53 -13.83
C PHE A 114 13.41 14.04 -14.09
N GLU A 115 14.19 13.73 -15.13
CA GLU A 115 14.52 12.34 -15.47
C GLU A 115 15.28 11.64 -14.32
N GLN A 116 16.22 12.34 -13.67
CA GLN A 116 16.94 11.83 -12.52
C GLN A 116 16.03 11.63 -11.30
N ALA A 117 15.18 12.61 -10.97
CA ALA A 117 14.26 12.53 -9.85
C ALA A 117 13.23 11.40 -10.01
N CYS A 118 12.83 11.09 -11.24
CA CYS A 118 11.87 10.05 -11.55
C CYS A 118 12.51 8.69 -11.85
N GLY A 119 13.85 8.57 -11.81
CA GLY A 119 14.56 7.34 -12.15
C GLY A 119 14.33 6.89 -13.59
N VAL A 120 14.16 7.82 -14.53
CA VAL A 120 13.99 7.50 -15.95
C VAL A 120 15.31 6.96 -16.50
N GLY A 121 15.26 5.76 -17.09
CA GLY A 121 16.44 5.08 -17.61
C GLY A 121 17.30 4.41 -16.53
N VAL A 122 16.94 4.53 -15.25
CA VAL A 122 17.59 3.76 -14.18
C VAL A 122 17.09 2.33 -14.23
N VAL A 123 18.01 1.41 -14.52
CA VAL A 123 17.77 -0.03 -14.46
C VAL A 123 18.61 -0.57 -13.32
N VAL A 124 17.97 -0.88 -12.19
CA VAL A 124 18.66 -1.48 -11.05
C VAL A 124 19.07 -2.90 -11.42
N SER A 125 20.37 -3.15 -11.40
CA SER A 125 20.95 -4.46 -11.68
C SER A 125 20.68 -5.44 -10.54
N LEU A 126 20.73 -6.74 -10.83
CA LEU A 126 20.57 -7.76 -9.81
C LEU A 126 21.66 -7.66 -8.72
N GLU A 127 22.87 -7.24 -9.11
CA GLU A 127 23.99 -7.04 -8.19
C GLU A 127 23.73 -5.91 -7.18
N GLU A 128 23.19 -4.77 -7.64
CA GLU A 128 22.79 -3.66 -6.77
C GLU A 128 21.67 -4.08 -5.80
N VAL A 129 20.70 -4.87 -6.27
CA VAL A 129 19.67 -5.46 -5.42
C VAL A 129 20.30 -6.36 -4.35
N HIS A 130 21.22 -7.25 -4.72
CA HIS A 130 21.92 -8.11 -3.76
C HIS A 130 22.72 -7.30 -2.73
N ALA A 131 23.42 -6.26 -3.16
CA ALA A 131 24.17 -5.39 -2.26
C ALA A 131 23.24 -4.69 -1.25
N ALA A 132 22.15 -4.08 -1.73
CA ALA A 132 21.17 -3.41 -0.88
C ALA A 132 20.49 -4.38 0.10
N VAL A 133 20.11 -5.57 -0.37
CA VAL A 133 19.53 -6.63 0.48
C VAL A 133 20.54 -7.08 1.54
N THR A 134 21.80 -7.31 1.15
CA THR A 134 22.85 -7.75 2.07
C THR A 134 23.06 -6.75 3.21
N GLU A 135 23.11 -5.46 2.90
CA GLU A 135 23.25 -4.40 3.92
C GLU A 135 22.04 -4.35 4.85
N VAL A 136 20.82 -4.44 4.31
CA VAL A 136 19.60 -4.50 5.12
C VAL A 136 19.58 -5.74 6.02
N LEU A 137 20.01 -6.90 5.53
CA LEU A 137 20.06 -8.12 6.34
C LEU A 137 21.13 -8.04 7.43
N LYS A 138 22.30 -7.44 7.16
CA LYS A 138 23.33 -7.20 8.18
C LYS A 138 22.81 -6.32 9.32
N GLU A 139 22.13 -5.23 8.99
CA GLU A 139 21.54 -4.33 9.99
C GLU A 139 20.47 -4.99 10.85
N ASN A 140 19.72 -5.93 10.27
CA ASN A 140 18.64 -6.65 10.95
C ASN A 140 19.08 -8.05 11.45
N MET A 141 20.37 -8.39 11.41
CA MET A 141 20.86 -9.75 11.67
C MET A 141 20.45 -10.29 13.05
N ASN A 142 20.50 -9.45 14.08
CA ASN A 142 20.09 -9.83 15.44
C ASN A 142 18.61 -10.25 15.48
N ILE A 143 17.74 -9.49 14.80
CA ILE A 143 16.30 -9.77 14.74
C ILE A 143 16.03 -11.02 13.89
N ILE A 144 16.78 -11.19 12.78
CA ILE A 144 16.69 -12.37 11.92
C ILE A 144 17.01 -13.64 12.70
N LEU A 145 18.07 -13.64 13.50
CA LEU A 145 18.45 -14.82 14.30
C LEU A 145 17.45 -15.10 15.43
N GLU A 146 16.90 -14.07 16.08
CA GLU A 146 15.92 -14.23 17.14
C GLU A 146 14.55 -14.73 16.64
N GLN A 147 14.08 -14.19 15.51
CA GLN A 147 12.75 -14.47 14.97
C GLN A 147 12.75 -15.57 13.91
N ARG A 148 13.93 -15.93 13.38
CA ARG A 148 14.10 -16.86 12.27
C ARG A 148 13.12 -16.55 11.13
N TYR A 149 12.34 -17.54 10.68
CA TYR A 149 11.36 -17.39 9.61
C TYR A 149 10.09 -16.61 10.00
N ARG A 150 9.96 -16.20 11.27
CA ARG A 150 8.84 -15.34 11.72
C ARG A 150 9.10 -13.86 11.49
N ILE A 151 10.28 -13.50 10.98
CA ILE A 151 10.60 -12.11 10.66
C ILE A 151 9.63 -11.58 9.60
N ASN A 152 9.27 -10.30 9.75
CA ASN A 152 8.44 -9.63 8.76
C ASN A 152 9.26 -9.30 7.51
N VAL A 153 9.23 -10.20 6.51
CA VAL A 153 9.86 -10.01 5.20
C VAL A 153 9.36 -8.72 4.51
N GLY A 154 8.10 -8.34 4.73
CA GLY A 154 7.55 -7.08 4.20
C GLY A 154 8.27 -5.84 4.73
N ASN A 155 8.71 -5.86 5.99
CA ASN A 155 9.53 -4.78 6.57
C ASN A 155 10.90 -4.72 5.89
N LEU A 156 11.57 -5.87 5.71
CA LEU A 156 12.86 -5.93 5.01
C LEU A 156 12.74 -5.41 3.57
N CYS A 157 11.73 -5.86 2.82
CA CYS A 157 11.43 -5.34 1.49
C CYS A 157 11.22 -3.82 1.50
N GLY A 158 10.53 -3.29 2.52
CA GLY A 158 10.33 -1.85 2.70
C GLY A 158 11.64 -1.08 2.95
N GLN A 159 12.57 -1.65 3.72
CA GLN A 159 13.89 -1.05 3.95
C GLN A 159 14.75 -1.05 2.68
N VAL A 160 14.75 -2.15 1.92
CA VAL A 160 15.46 -2.21 0.63
C VAL A 160 14.91 -1.19 -0.35
N ARG A 161 13.58 -1.05 -0.46
CA ARG A 161 12.95 -0.04 -1.32
C ARG A 161 13.28 1.41 -0.96
N LYS A 162 13.65 1.69 0.29
CA LYS A 162 14.12 3.04 0.67
C LYS A 162 15.52 3.34 0.13
N ARG A 163 16.35 2.31 -0.04
CA ARG A 163 17.71 2.42 -0.60
C ARG A 163 17.68 2.36 -2.12
N GLU A 164 16.88 1.45 -2.66
CA GLU A 164 16.69 1.21 -4.09
C GLU A 164 15.20 1.37 -4.48
N PRO A 165 14.71 2.60 -4.68
CA PRO A 165 13.29 2.88 -4.99
C PRO A 165 12.82 2.32 -6.33
N TRP A 166 13.77 2.12 -7.26
CA TRP A 166 13.51 1.69 -8.63
C TRP A 166 13.65 0.18 -8.82
N ALA A 167 14.05 -0.55 -7.78
CA ALA A 167 14.22 -1.99 -7.84
C ALA A 167 12.88 -2.71 -8.02
N ASP A 168 12.90 -3.80 -8.80
CA ASP A 168 11.72 -4.63 -8.98
C ASP A 168 11.33 -5.33 -7.68
N ALA A 169 10.08 -5.11 -7.27
CA ALA A 169 9.52 -5.61 -6.03
C ALA A 169 9.60 -7.13 -5.88
N LYS A 170 9.41 -7.84 -7.00
CA LYS A 170 9.45 -9.30 -7.03
C LYS A 170 10.88 -9.78 -6.88
N THR A 171 11.80 -9.21 -7.65
CA THR A 171 13.24 -9.50 -7.58
C THR A 171 13.81 -9.25 -6.18
N VAL A 172 13.48 -8.10 -5.55
CA VAL A 172 13.90 -7.79 -4.18
C VAL A 172 13.42 -8.86 -3.19
N LYS A 173 12.15 -9.28 -3.30
CA LYS A 173 11.59 -10.32 -2.44
C LYS A 173 12.29 -11.66 -2.65
N ASP A 174 12.47 -12.07 -3.90
CA ASP A 174 13.09 -13.36 -4.24
C ASP A 174 14.54 -13.42 -3.70
N VAL A 175 15.30 -12.32 -3.83
CA VAL A 175 16.66 -12.18 -3.29
C VAL A 175 16.69 -12.22 -1.76
N ILE A 176 15.73 -11.56 -1.09
CA ILE A 176 15.61 -11.62 0.38
C ILE A 176 15.30 -13.05 0.83
N ASP A 177 14.33 -13.72 0.20
CA ASP A 177 13.92 -15.07 0.55
C ASP A 177 15.08 -16.07 0.37
N GLU A 178 15.87 -15.90 -0.69
CA GLU A 178 17.08 -16.71 -0.94
C GLU A 178 18.18 -16.44 0.09
N SER A 179 18.43 -15.17 0.40
CA SER A 179 19.43 -14.78 1.40
C SER A 179 19.05 -15.27 2.80
N LEU A 180 17.76 -15.20 3.16
CA LEU A 180 17.25 -15.71 4.43
C LEU A 180 17.37 -17.24 4.52
N ARG A 181 17.08 -17.98 3.44
CA ARG A 181 17.35 -19.43 3.38
C ARG A 181 18.83 -19.74 3.62
N GLY A 182 19.73 -18.97 3.02
CA GLY A 182 21.17 -19.13 3.21
C GLY A 182 21.63 -18.89 4.65
N ILE A 183 21.02 -17.93 5.35
CA ILE A 183 21.36 -17.59 6.76
C ILE A 183 20.72 -18.55 7.76
N LEU A 184 19.44 -18.90 7.57
CA LEU A 184 18.63 -19.63 8.55
C LEU A 184 18.60 -21.15 8.34
N GLY A 185 18.98 -21.63 7.15
CA GLY A 185 18.88 -23.03 6.74
C GLY A 185 17.45 -23.46 6.40
N GLU A 186 17.19 -24.76 6.30
CA GLU A 186 15.84 -25.27 6.04
C GLU A 186 14.86 -24.88 7.16
N ARG A 187 13.60 -24.64 6.77
CA ARG A 187 12.54 -24.30 7.72
C ARG A 187 12.20 -25.52 8.58
N THR A 188 12.27 -25.37 9.89
CA THR A 188 12.00 -26.45 10.84
C THR A 188 10.69 -26.23 11.59
N ALA A 189 10.15 -27.27 12.23
CA ALA A 189 8.88 -27.19 12.98
C ALA A 189 8.88 -26.13 14.10
N ASP A 190 10.06 -25.75 14.61
CA ASP A 190 10.23 -24.67 15.58
C ASP A 190 9.88 -23.29 14.99
N ASP A 191 10.00 -23.11 13.68
CA ASP A 191 9.64 -21.87 12.99
C ASP A 191 8.10 -21.68 12.90
N ASP A 192 7.34 -22.78 12.87
CA ASP A 192 5.88 -22.81 12.81
C ASP A 192 5.20 -22.71 14.19
N ALA A 193 5.94 -22.92 15.28
CA ALA A 193 5.41 -22.65 16.60
C ALA A 193 4.99 -21.17 16.69
N LYS A 194 3.81 -20.85 17.21
CA LYS A 194 3.48 -19.44 17.50
C LYS A 194 4.47 -18.93 18.54
N ALA A 195 4.98 -17.72 18.36
CA ALA A 195 5.84 -17.08 19.35
C ALA A 195 5.17 -17.15 20.73
N LEU A 196 5.65 -18.07 21.57
CA LEU A 196 5.35 -18.07 22.99
C LEU A 196 5.76 -16.70 23.47
N LYS A 197 4.78 -15.89 23.86
CA LYS A 197 5.00 -14.60 24.49
C LYS A 197 6.04 -14.84 25.58
N LYS A 198 7.28 -14.37 25.40
CA LYS A 198 8.28 -14.35 26.47
C LYS A 198 7.63 -13.55 27.61
N LYS A 199 7.15 -14.26 28.63
CA LYS A 199 6.83 -13.66 29.93
C LYS A 199 8.13 -12.95 30.34
N LYS A 200 8.10 -11.62 30.39
CA LYS A 200 9.13 -10.85 31.08
C LYS A 200 9.15 -11.36 32.51
N GLU A 201 10.15 -12.17 32.86
CA GLU A 201 10.54 -12.37 34.25
C GLU A 201 10.99 -11.00 34.77
N LYS A 202 10.21 -10.46 35.71
CA LYS A 202 10.64 -9.34 36.54
C LYS A 202 11.79 -9.84 37.43
N PRO A 203 12.90 -9.10 37.56
CA PRO A 203 13.88 -9.37 38.59
C PRO A 203 13.23 -9.19 39.96
N ALA A 204 13.41 -10.19 40.83
CA ALA A 204 13.01 -10.15 42.23
C ALA A 204 13.83 -9.09 42.99
N GLN A 205 13.15 -8.16 43.66
CA GLN A 205 13.71 -7.43 44.81
C GLN A 205 13.15 -8.07 46.09
N VAL A 206 14.07 -8.38 47.00
CA VAL A 206 13.84 -9.01 48.29
C VAL A 206 13.99 -7.94 49.37
N GLU A 207 12.95 -7.83 50.21
CA GLU A 207 12.89 -7.34 51.62
C GLU A 207 13.19 -5.84 51.89
N ASP A 208 12.53 -5.12 52.80
CA ASP A 208 11.85 -5.55 54.04
C ASP A 208 10.70 -4.59 54.47
N LYS A 209 9.90 -5.08 55.41
CA LYS A 209 8.51 -4.81 55.79
C LYS A 209 8.26 -3.54 56.60
N THR A 210 7.01 -3.06 56.56
CA THR A 210 6.21 -2.80 57.78
C THR A 210 4.70 -2.81 57.50
N ASN A 211 4.09 -3.95 57.88
CA ASN A 211 2.75 -4.19 58.43
C ASN A 211 1.56 -3.25 58.10
N SER A 212 0.52 -3.82 57.47
CA SER A 212 -0.69 -4.22 58.22
C SER A 212 -1.55 -5.20 57.41
N ALA A 213 -2.15 -6.15 58.12
CA ALA A 213 -2.83 -7.35 57.67
C ALA A 213 -4.19 -7.10 56.98
N HIS A 214 -4.54 -7.88 55.94
CA HIS A 214 -5.39 -9.07 56.06
C HIS A 214 -5.79 -9.69 54.70
N THR A 215 -5.55 -10.99 54.59
CA THR A 215 -6.38 -12.05 53.98
C THR A 215 -6.58 -12.14 52.46
N LEU A 216 -5.93 -13.17 51.92
CA LEU A 216 -6.25 -14.00 50.74
C LEU A 216 -7.73 -14.06 50.33
N VAL A 217 -8.05 -13.74 49.07
CA VAL A 217 -9.01 -14.51 48.26
C VAL A 217 -8.60 -14.41 46.78
N THR A 218 -8.33 -15.55 46.15
CA THR A 218 -8.21 -15.73 44.69
C THR A 218 -9.53 -15.38 43.99
N PRO A 219 -9.57 -14.53 42.94
CA PRO A 219 -10.73 -14.45 42.07
C PRO A 219 -10.59 -15.40 40.88
N SER A 220 -11.68 -16.15 40.67
CA SER A 220 -11.95 -17.10 39.61
C SER A 220 -12.07 -16.46 38.22
N GLU A 221 -12.04 -17.32 37.20
CA GLU A 221 -12.03 -17.09 35.74
C GLU A 221 -13.19 -16.26 35.12
N GLU A 222 -13.95 -15.47 35.89
CA GLU A 222 -15.16 -14.77 35.38
C GLU A 222 -15.00 -13.29 35.02
N GLU A 223 -13.81 -12.66 35.20
CA GLU A 223 -13.64 -11.21 34.98
C GLU A 223 -12.93 -10.78 33.68
N LEU A 224 -12.83 -11.64 32.66
CA LEU A 224 -12.24 -11.26 31.37
C LEU A 224 -13.16 -11.46 30.17
N ASN A 225 -14.48 -11.25 30.34
CA ASN A 225 -15.38 -11.19 29.21
C ASN A 225 -15.75 -9.72 28.89
N PRO A 226 -15.04 -9.04 27.96
CA PRO A 226 -15.29 -7.64 27.60
C PRO A 226 -16.65 -7.42 26.90
N PHE A 227 -17.42 -8.49 26.66
CA PHE A 227 -18.75 -8.46 26.04
C PHE A 227 -19.91 -8.40 27.03
N SER A 228 -19.68 -8.46 28.35
CA SER A 228 -20.74 -8.29 29.37
C SER A 228 -21.33 -6.88 29.43
N ILE A 229 -20.76 -5.91 28.69
CA ILE A 229 -21.30 -4.55 28.53
C ILE A 229 -22.47 -4.53 27.53
N PHE A 230 -22.57 -5.54 26.65
CA PHE A 230 -23.67 -5.63 25.69
C PHE A 230 -24.84 -6.43 26.27
N PRO A 231 -26.09 -5.97 26.07
CA PRO A 231 -27.28 -6.72 26.49
C PRO A 231 -27.33 -8.07 25.77
N GLN A 232 -27.79 -9.10 26.46
CA GLN A 232 -27.86 -10.43 25.88
C GLN A 232 -28.89 -10.46 24.73
N PRO A 233 -28.69 -11.29 23.69
CA PRO A 233 -29.56 -11.34 22.52
C PRO A 233 -31.05 -11.53 22.83
N GLU A 234 -31.36 -12.18 23.95
CA GLU A 234 -32.72 -12.40 24.47
C GLU A 234 -33.41 -11.10 24.91
N GLU A 235 -32.65 -10.10 25.39
CA GLU A 235 -33.17 -8.80 25.85
C GLU A 235 -33.57 -7.89 24.69
N ASN A 236 -33.01 -8.08 23.48
CA ASN A 236 -33.37 -7.32 22.28
C ASN A 236 -34.83 -7.54 21.84
N SER A 237 -35.43 -8.68 22.22
CA SER A 237 -36.81 -9.02 21.85
C SER A 237 -37.87 -8.22 22.62
N LYS A 238 -37.54 -7.67 23.80
CA LYS A 238 -38.47 -6.88 24.63
C LYS A 238 -38.62 -5.42 24.18
N LEU A 239 -37.69 -4.89 23.38
CA LEU A 239 -37.76 -3.53 22.86
C LEU A 239 -38.68 -3.37 21.64
N ARG A 240 -39.14 -4.46 21.01
CA ARG A 240 -40.06 -4.40 19.86
C ARG A 240 -41.55 -4.31 20.23
N VAL A 241 -41.92 -4.46 21.50
CA VAL A 241 -43.35 -4.49 21.90
C VAL A 241 -43.85 -3.14 22.44
N LEU A 242 -42.98 -2.17 22.71
CA LEU A 242 -43.37 -0.85 23.23
C LEU A 242 -43.50 0.27 22.17
N SER A 243 -43.37 -0.05 20.87
CA SER A 243 -43.56 0.93 19.78
C SER A 243 -44.90 0.81 19.04
N SER A 244 -45.84 -0.03 19.50
CA SER A 244 -47.15 -0.23 18.85
C SER A 244 -48.35 0.29 19.67
N MET A 245 -48.13 1.17 20.64
CA MET A 245 -49.21 1.92 21.29
C MET A 245 -48.91 3.41 21.21
N ARG A 246 -49.14 3.97 20.02
CA ARG A 246 -49.55 5.36 19.82
C ARG A 246 -50.62 5.39 18.74
#